data_AF-A0A813K629-F1
#
_entry.id   AF-A0A813K629-F1
#
_cell.length_a   1.000
_cell.length_b   1.000
_cell.length_c   1.000
_cell.angle_alpha   90.00
_cell.angle_beta   90.00
_cell.angle_gamma   90.00
#
_symmetry.space_group_name_H-M   'P 1'
#
loop_
_entity.id
_entity.type
_entity.pdbx_description
1 polymer ?
#
loop_
_entity_poly.entity_id
_entity_poly.type
_entity_poly.pdbx_seq_one_letter_code
_entity_poly.pdbx_strand_id
1 'polypeptide(L)'
;VKNVFMVGPRGDFQELYVVSELMETDLASTLRSTQQLTDDHCQFFIYQILRGMKYVHSAQVIHRDLKPRNLLVNSNCDLKICDFGLARVRFSDKEWVCPMTEYVCTRWYRAPEVLCSWTDYSCAIDIWSIGCILAELQTRKPFFPGHNTQNQLDMIIELLGSPDDQELMKIPNDKCRKFIKSLPTNKGKLLTEALPEMAPDAQDLLRKMLRWDPDSRMSVQEAIQHKYLDKLHCPEDEPVREALDTTDFEFERRKINVPALREEIFREALSYHPTLAEQYKKEMVEKGDPHDINSFRLLVPGENQYSSDEESGDD
;
A
#
# COMPACT_ATOMS: atom_id res chain seq x y z
N VAL A 1 -10.84 -9.34 10.59
CA VAL A 1 -12.27 -8.94 10.63
C VAL A 1 -13.00 -9.90 11.55
N LYS A 2 -13.97 -9.43 12.34
CA LYS A 2 -14.75 -10.26 13.28
C LYS A 2 -16.09 -10.69 12.69
N ASN A 3 -16.73 -9.81 11.91
CA ASN A 3 -17.99 -10.11 11.23
C ASN A 3 -18.23 -9.14 10.07
N VAL A 4 -19.11 -9.50 9.15
CA VAL A 4 -19.53 -8.68 8.00
C VAL A 4 -21.04 -8.78 7.88
N PHE A 5 -21.78 -7.68 8.00
CA PHE A 5 -23.23 -7.65 7.84
C PHE A 5 -23.62 -6.92 6.57
N MET A 6 -24.64 -7.44 5.89
CA MET A 6 -25.26 -6.80 4.73
C MET A 6 -26.69 -6.43 5.10
N VAL A 7 -27.09 -5.20 4.80
CA VAL A 7 -28.47 -4.74 5.05
C VAL A 7 -29.23 -4.73 3.74
N GLY A 8 -30.24 -5.60 3.66
CA GLY A 8 -31.06 -5.79 2.47
C GLY A 8 -30.94 -7.19 1.87
N PRO A 9 -31.68 -7.48 0.79
CA PRO A 9 -31.61 -8.77 0.10
C PRO A 9 -30.29 -8.91 -0.68
N ARG A 10 -29.83 -10.15 -0.88
CA ARG A 10 -28.55 -10.52 -1.54
C ARG A 10 -28.21 -9.72 -2.82
N GLY A 11 -29.20 -9.46 -3.68
CA GLY A 11 -28.97 -8.76 -4.95
C GLY A 11 -29.07 -7.23 -4.90
N ASP A 12 -29.52 -6.66 -3.77
CA ASP A 12 -29.90 -5.24 -3.68
C ASP A 12 -29.55 -4.64 -2.30
N PHE A 13 -28.58 -5.22 -1.60
CA PHE A 13 -28.05 -4.59 -0.39
C PHE A 13 -27.35 -3.28 -0.77
N GLN A 14 -27.62 -2.24 0.01
CA GLN A 14 -27.05 -0.90 -0.20
C GLN A 14 -25.98 -0.57 0.83
N GLU A 15 -25.93 -1.30 1.94
CA GLU A 15 -25.01 -1.05 3.05
C GLU A 15 -24.28 -2.33 3.46
N LEU A 16 -22.98 -2.17 3.69
CA LEU A 16 -22.07 -3.20 4.19
C LEU A 16 -21.45 -2.71 5.50
N TYR A 17 -21.58 -3.51 6.56
CA TYR A 17 -21.02 -3.22 7.87
C TYR A 17 -19.93 -4.23 8.20
N VAL A 18 -18.68 -3.78 8.22
CA VAL A 18 -17.54 -4.61 8.60
C VAL A 18 -17.21 -4.35 10.07
N VAL A 19 -17.31 -5.39 10.90
CA VAL A 19 -16.96 -5.33 12.33
C VAL A 19 -15.54 -5.82 12.52
N SER A 20 -14.70 -4.96 13.08
CA SER A 20 -13.29 -5.24 13.37
C SER A 20 -12.96 -5.03 14.85
N GLU A 21 -11.69 -5.23 15.20
CA GLU A 21 -11.16 -4.76 16.47
C GLU A 21 -11.12 -3.23 16.49
N LEU A 22 -11.47 -2.64 17.64
CA LEU A 22 -11.39 -1.20 17.84
C LEU A 22 -9.93 -0.81 18.08
N MET A 23 -9.44 0.14 17.29
CA MET A 23 -8.18 0.83 17.52
C MET A 23 -8.52 2.28 17.89
N GLU A 24 -7.99 2.79 18.99
CA GLU A 24 -8.40 4.08 19.57
C GLU A 24 -8.03 5.28 18.70
N THR A 25 -6.92 5.18 17.96
CA THR A 25 -6.40 6.28 17.15
C THR A 25 -5.63 5.77 15.93
N ASP A 26 -5.21 6.70 15.08
CA ASP A 26 -4.20 6.48 14.03
C ASP A 26 -2.85 7.10 14.40
N LEU A 27 -1.78 6.70 13.70
CA LEU A 27 -0.44 7.19 13.93
C LEU A 27 -0.32 8.69 13.57
N ALA A 28 -1.05 9.19 12.57
CA ALA A 28 -1.03 10.61 12.23
C ALA A 28 -1.55 11.49 13.38
N SER A 29 -2.63 11.04 14.03
CA SER A 29 -3.19 11.68 15.22
C SER A 29 -2.23 11.59 16.42
N THR A 30 -1.56 10.45 16.58
CA THR A 30 -0.50 10.27 17.60
C THR A 30 0.67 11.24 17.38
N LEU A 31 1.10 11.43 16.13
CA LEU A 31 2.21 12.33 15.78
C LEU A 31 1.91 13.80 16.07
N ARG A 32 0.65 14.23 15.89
CA ARG A 32 0.18 15.59 16.22
C ARG A 32 -0.05 15.83 17.71
N SER A 33 -0.08 14.78 18.53
CA SER A 33 -0.31 14.89 19.96
C SER A 33 0.92 15.44 20.71
N THR A 34 0.70 15.88 21.95
CA THR A 34 1.79 16.31 22.86
C THR A 34 2.54 15.14 23.49
N GLN A 35 2.11 13.89 23.27
CA GLN A 35 2.78 12.71 23.79
C GLN A 35 4.18 12.62 23.21
N GLN A 36 5.19 12.45 24.05
CA GLN A 36 6.57 12.25 23.60
C GLN A 36 6.72 10.83 23.01
N LEU A 37 7.45 10.73 21.90
CA LEU A 37 7.80 9.47 21.26
C LEU A 37 9.31 9.38 21.34
N THR A 38 9.77 8.40 22.11
CA THR A 38 11.19 8.07 22.24
C THR A 38 11.63 7.24 21.05
N ASP A 39 12.93 7.08 20.85
CA ASP A 39 13.47 6.19 19.81
C ASP A 39 12.97 4.75 19.97
N ASP A 40 12.79 4.25 21.20
CA ASP A 40 12.21 2.91 21.44
C ASP A 40 10.77 2.81 20.92
N HIS A 41 9.95 3.87 21.04
CA HIS A 41 8.61 3.89 20.43
C HIS A 41 8.69 3.89 18.90
N CYS A 42 9.62 4.66 18.33
CA CYS A 42 9.86 4.68 16.87
C CYS A 42 10.28 3.30 16.36
N GLN A 43 11.25 2.65 17.03
CA GLN A 43 11.68 1.28 16.74
C GLN A 43 10.50 0.30 16.79
N PHE A 44 9.67 0.39 17.83
CA PHE A 44 8.53 -0.50 18.01
C PHE A 44 7.46 -0.33 16.93
N PHE A 45 7.14 0.91 16.53
CA PHE A 45 6.20 1.15 15.43
C PHE A 45 6.76 0.68 14.08
N ILE A 46 8.02 0.99 13.76
CA ILE A 46 8.65 0.54 12.51
C ILE A 46 8.75 -0.99 12.46
N TYR A 47 9.10 -1.64 13.56
CA TYR A 47 9.10 -3.10 13.65
C TYR A 47 7.72 -3.68 13.33
N GLN A 48 6.65 -3.17 13.95
CA GLN A 48 5.30 -3.68 13.71
C GLN A 48 4.82 -3.45 12.27
N ILE A 49 5.16 -2.29 11.67
CA ILE A 49 4.85 -2.01 10.26
C ILE A 49 5.59 -2.99 9.35
N LEU A 50 6.89 -3.20 9.55
CA LEU A 50 7.69 -4.14 8.75
C LEU A 50 7.23 -5.58 8.95
N ARG A 51 6.88 -5.99 10.18
CA ARG A 51 6.31 -7.30 10.48
C ARG A 51 4.99 -7.53 9.72
N GLY A 52 4.09 -6.56 9.74
CA GLY A 52 2.84 -6.62 8.97
C GLY A 52 3.10 -6.66 7.46
N MET A 53 4.00 -5.82 6.96
CA MET A 53 4.33 -5.77 5.54
C MET A 53 5.12 -6.99 5.06
N LYS A 54 5.89 -7.67 5.92
CA LYS A 54 6.53 -8.96 5.61
C LYS A 54 5.48 -10.00 5.24
N TYR A 55 4.41 -10.08 6.02
CA TYR A 55 3.27 -10.94 5.73
C TYR A 55 2.57 -10.54 4.42
N VAL A 56 2.25 -9.25 4.24
CA VAL A 56 1.57 -8.74 3.03
C VAL A 56 2.41 -8.97 1.76
N HIS A 57 3.71 -8.66 1.78
CA HIS A 57 4.61 -8.82 0.64
C HIS A 57 4.88 -10.30 0.33
N SER A 58 4.90 -11.19 1.33
CA SER A 58 4.99 -12.64 1.08
C SER A 58 3.78 -13.19 0.31
N ALA A 59 2.63 -12.53 0.44
CA ALA A 59 1.39 -12.81 -0.29
C ALA A 59 1.39 -12.30 -1.74
N GLN A 60 2.46 -11.63 -2.19
CA GLN A 60 2.50 -10.84 -3.43
C GLN A 60 1.50 -9.67 -3.48
N VAL A 61 1.15 -9.10 -2.32
CA VAL A 61 0.29 -7.91 -2.23
C VAL A 61 1.14 -6.67 -2.04
N ILE A 62 0.79 -5.58 -2.73
CA ILE A 62 1.37 -4.25 -2.55
C ILE A 62 0.28 -3.36 -1.93
N HIS A 63 0.59 -2.67 -0.83
CA HIS A 63 -0.40 -1.83 -0.13
C HIS A 63 -0.68 -0.52 -0.88
N ARG A 64 0.37 0.12 -1.44
CA ARG A 64 0.31 1.30 -2.32
C ARG A 64 -0.12 2.63 -1.68
N ASP A 65 -0.72 2.62 -0.49
CA ASP A 65 -1.12 3.84 0.25
C ASP A 65 -0.71 3.80 1.72
N LEU A 66 0.51 3.35 2.02
CA LEU A 66 1.04 3.41 3.38
C LEU A 66 1.30 4.86 3.78
N LYS A 67 0.66 5.29 4.87
CA LYS A 67 0.80 6.61 5.48
C LYS A 67 0.36 6.54 6.95
N PRO A 68 0.77 7.48 7.81
CA PRO A 68 0.42 7.44 9.23
C PRO A 68 -1.09 7.34 9.53
N ARG A 69 -1.96 7.87 8.65
CA ARG A 69 -3.42 7.76 8.81
C ARG A 69 -3.95 6.32 8.60
N ASN A 70 -3.23 5.49 7.86
CA ASN A 70 -3.59 4.10 7.56
C ASN A 70 -2.88 3.11 8.50
N LEU A 71 -2.29 3.62 9.57
CA LEU A 71 -1.63 2.86 10.63
C LEU A 71 -2.39 3.13 11.92
N LEU A 72 -3.26 2.19 12.30
CA LEU A 72 -4.07 2.28 13.49
C LEU A 72 -3.24 1.90 14.71
N VAL A 73 -3.43 2.62 15.82
CA VAL A 73 -2.64 2.46 17.05
C VAL A 73 -3.57 2.44 18.26
N ASN A 74 -3.28 1.58 19.24
CA ASN A 74 -3.98 1.52 20.51
C ASN A 74 -3.15 2.05 21.70
N SER A 75 -3.76 2.11 22.88
CA SER A 75 -3.11 2.56 24.12
C SER A 75 -1.93 1.68 24.58
N ASN A 76 -1.84 0.43 24.10
CA ASN A 76 -0.72 -0.47 24.34
C ASN A 76 0.42 -0.31 23.32
N CYS A 77 0.31 0.66 22.40
CA CYS A 77 1.20 0.84 21.25
C CYS A 77 1.20 -0.32 20.25
N ASP A 78 0.16 -1.16 20.25
CA ASP A 78 -0.05 -2.12 19.18
C ASP A 78 -0.48 -1.36 17.91
N LEU A 79 0.08 -1.78 16.79
CA LEU A 79 -0.14 -1.17 15.48
C LEU A 79 -0.79 -2.17 14.53
N LYS A 80 -1.80 -1.73 13.78
CA LYS A 80 -2.40 -2.49 12.69
C LYS A 80 -2.47 -1.65 11.43
N ILE A 81 -2.07 -2.25 10.31
CA ILE A 81 -2.16 -1.64 8.97
C ILE A 81 -3.61 -1.80 8.50
N CYS A 82 -4.22 -0.73 7.99
CA CYS A 82 -5.57 -0.74 7.45
C CYS A 82 -5.63 -0.08 6.07
N ASP A 83 -6.83 -0.10 5.46
CA ASP A 83 -7.13 0.56 4.18
C ASP A 83 -6.36 -0.03 2.98
N PHE A 84 -6.74 -1.28 2.66
CA PHE A 84 -6.27 -2.01 1.48
C PHE A 84 -7.07 -1.68 0.21
N GLY A 85 -7.88 -0.60 0.18
CA GLY A 85 -8.73 -0.29 -0.97
C GLY A 85 -7.94 0.01 -2.26
N LEU A 86 -6.70 0.48 -2.10
CA LEU A 86 -5.76 0.70 -3.20
C LEU A 86 -4.77 -0.46 -3.39
N ALA A 87 -4.80 -1.46 -2.52
CA ALA A 87 -3.88 -2.59 -2.60
C ALA A 87 -4.10 -3.40 -3.88
N ARG A 88 -3.03 -4.03 -4.38
CA ARG A 88 -3.10 -4.88 -5.57
C ARG A 88 -2.25 -6.12 -5.40
N VAL A 89 -2.73 -7.22 -5.96
CA VAL A 89 -1.97 -8.45 -6.09
C VAL A 89 -1.05 -8.33 -7.31
N ARG A 90 0.22 -8.69 -7.13
CA ARG A 90 1.17 -8.78 -8.22
C ARG A 90 1.02 -10.14 -8.89
N PHE A 91 0.39 -10.15 -10.06
CA PHE A 91 0.29 -11.34 -10.89
C PHE A 91 1.65 -11.64 -11.53
N SER A 92 2.06 -12.91 -11.57
CA SER A 92 3.29 -13.35 -12.26
C SER A 92 3.19 -13.22 -13.78
N ASP A 93 1.97 -13.12 -14.30
CA ASP A 93 1.70 -13.03 -15.73
C ASP A 93 1.98 -11.61 -16.23
N LYS A 94 3.11 -11.45 -16.92
CA LYS A 94 3.56 -10.19 -17.54
C LYS A 94 2.54 -9.58 -18.52
N GLU A 95 1.54 -10.34 -18.95
CA GLU A 95 0.48 -9.89 -19.86
C GLU A 95 -0.55 -9.00 -19.17
N TRP A 96 -0.60 -9.01 -17.84
CA TRP A 96 -1.62 -8.28 -17.07
C TRP A 96 -1.00 -7.18 -16.22
N VAL A 97 -0.75 -6.04 -16.85
CA VAL A 97 -0.50 -4.78 -16.15
C VAL A 97 -1.86 -4.12 -15.94
N CYS A 98 -2.42 -4.26 -14.73
CA CYS A 98 -3.60 -3.47 -14.36
C CYS A 98 -3.23 -1.99 -14.58
N PRO A 99 -3.95 -1.25 -15.44
CA PRO A 99 -3.68 0.17 -15.65
C PRO A 99 -3.84 0.86 -14.31
N MET A 100 -2.72 1.23 -13.72
CA MET A 100 -2.77 1.64 -12.34
C MET A 100 -3.30 3.07 -12.29
N THR A 101 -4.51 3.19 -11.76
CA THR A 101 -5.28 4.42 -11.71
C THR A 101 -4.51 5.58 -11.09
N GLU A 102 -4.83 6.78 -11.57
CA GLU A 102 -4.30 8.03 -11.08
C GLU A 102 -4.57 8.13 -9.57
N TYR A 103 -3.51 8.16 -8.78
CA TYR A 103 -3.64 8.21 -7.33
C TYR A 103 -4.19 9.60 -6.94
N VAL A 104 -5.40 9.64 -6.38
CA VAL A 104 -6.07 10.86 -5.90
C VAL A 104 -5.65 11.23 -4.45
N CYS A 105 -4.87 10.38 -3.78
CA CYS A 105 -4.53 10.50 -2.36
C CYS A 105 -3.35 11.43 -2.03
N THR A 106 -2.97 11.52 -0.75
CA THR A 106 -1.81 12.29 -0.27
C THR A 106 -0.51 11.85 -0.96
N ARG A 107 0.24 12.80 -1.54
CA ARG A 107 1.43 12.53 -2.37
C ARG A 107 2.71 12.29 -1.57
N TRP A 108 2.72 12.67 -0.30
CA TRP A 108 3.92 12.81 0.53
C TRP A 108 4.68 11.50 0.76
N TYR A 109 3.99 10.37 0.63
CA TYR A 109 4.54 9.02 0.84
C TYR A 109 4.77 8.28 -0.48
N ARG A 110 4.49 8.89 -1.64
CA ARG A 110 4.63 8.22 -2.93
C ARG A 110 6.10 8.11 -3.34
N ALA A 111 6.47 6.94 -3.80
CA ALA A 111 7.80 6.67 -4.33
C ALA A 111 8.04 7.38 -5.68
N PRO A 112 9.31 7.67 -6.05
CA PRO A 112 9.66 8.32 -7.31
C PRO A 112 9.05 7.68 -8.57
N GLU A 113 9.01 6.35 -8.63
CA GLU A 113 8.43 5.57 -9.73
C GLU A 113 6.91 5.77 -9.85
N VAL A 114 6.21 5.96 -8.73
CA VAL A 114 4.78 6.27 -8.72
C VAL A 114 4.57 7.71 -9.22
N LEU A 115 5.40 8.65 -8.77
CA LEU A 115 5.35 10.07 -9.19
C LEU A 115 5.69 10.25 -10.69
N CYS A 116 6.58 9.42 -11.22
CA CYS A 116 6.94 9.41 -12.64
C CYS A 116 6.06 8.50 -13.52
N SER A 117 5.00 7.90 -12.96
CA SER A 117 4.07 7.02 -13.69
C SER A 117 4.75 5.84 -14.39
N TRP A 118 5.60 5.11 -13.66
CA TRP A 118 6.14 3.84 -14.16
C TRP A 118 5.00 2.84 -14.37
N THR A 119 5.12 2.00 -15.39
CA THR A 119 4.11 1.01 -15.76
C THR A 119 4.18 -0.27 -14.94
N ASP A 120 5.37 -0.60 -14.41
CA ASP A 120 5.61 -1.76 -13.56
C ASP A 120 6.35 -1.28 -12.31
N TYR A 121 5.77 -1.54 -11.14
CA TYR A 121 6.39 -1.23 -9.86
C TYR A 121 6.08 -2.32 -8.84
N SER A 122 7.03 -2.51 -7.93
CA SER A 122 7.07 -3.65 -7.02
C SER A 122 6.70 -3.26 -5.59
N CYS A 123 6.80 -4.21 -4.67
CA CYS A 123 6.70 -4.00 -3.23
C CYS A 123 7.66 -2.90 -2.69
N ALA A 124 8.68 -2.49 -3.47
CA ALA A 124 9.61 -1.43 -3.13
C ALA A 124 8.96 -0.05 -2.92
N ILE A 125 7.76 0.18 -3.47
CA ILE A 125 7.02 1.45 -3.21
C ILE A 125 6.54 1.56 -1.76
N ASP A 126 6.21 0.42 -1.14
CA ASP A 126 5.77 0.38 0.26
C ASP A 126 6.98 0.64 1.16
N ILE A 127 8.16 0.12 0.81
CA ILE A 127 9.42 0.39 1.52
C ILE A 127 9.75 1.89 1.53
N TRP A 128 9.57 2.57 0.39
CA TRP A 128 9.72 4.03 0.33
C TRP A 128 8.77 4.73 1.30
N SER A 129 7.50 4.33 1.28
CA SER A 129 6.46 4.89 2.16
C SER A 129 6.82 4.71 3.64
N ILE A 130 7.32 3.53 4.02
CA ILE A 130 7.81 3.21 5.37
C ILE A 130 9.02 4.08 5.73
N GLY A 131 9.94 4.33 4.80
CA GLY A 131 11.05 5.27 4.99
C GLY A 131 10.55 6.68 5.32
N CYS A 132 9.57 7.19 4.57
CA CYS A 132 8.93 8.48 4.89
C CYS A 132 8.28 8.48 6.28
N ILE A 133 7.63 7.39 6.68
CA ILE A 133 7.02 7.23 8.01
C ILE A 133 8.08 7.20 9.12
N LEU A 134 9.22 6.51 8.93
CA LEU A 134 10.34 6.50 9.88
C LEU A 134 10.89 7.92 10.11
N ALA A 135 11.10 8.68 9.04
CA ALA A 135 11.54 10.07 9.16
C ALA A 135 10.49 10.95 9.85
N GLU A 136 9.20 10.73 9.59
CA GLU A 136 8.11 11.46 10.22
C GLU A 136 7.93 11.11 11.71
N LEU A 137 8.12 9.85 12.10
CA LEU A 137 8.13 9.42 13.51
C LEU A 137 9.16 10.20 14.33
N GLN A 138 10.36 10.39 13.76
CA GLN A 138 11.44 11.11 14.42
C GLN A 138 11.23 12.64 14.43
N THR A 139 10.73 13.22 13.35
CA THR A 139 10.64 14.68 13.19
C THR A 139 9.29 15.27 13.58
N ARG A 140 8.27 14.43 13.78
CA ARG A 140 6.85 14.81 13.96
C ARG A 140 6.27 15.65 12.84
N LYS A 141 6.93 15.67 11.68
CA LYS A 141 6.52 16.45 10.52
C LYS A 141 6.61 15.57 9.28
N PRO A 142 5.66 15.68 8.34
CA PRO A 142 5.76 14.97 7.06
C PRO A 142 7.12 15.24 6.42
N PHE A 143 7.76 14.18 5.93
CA PHE A 143 9.14 14.28 5.47
C PHE A 143 9.27 14.98 4.11
N PHE A 144 8.33 14.69 3.19
CA PHE A 144 8.25 15.34 1.88
C PHE A 144 6.84 15.94 1.63
N PRO A 145 6.49 17.08 2.25
CA PRO A 145 5.18 17.72 2.12
C PRO A 145 5.00 18.47 0.78
N GLY A 146 5.19 17.81 -0.36
CA GLY A 146 5.08 18.43 -1.67
C GLY A 146 3.64 18.86 -2.01
N HIS A 147 3.49 20.09 -2.51
CA HIS A 147 2.16 20.65 -2.85
C HIS A 147 1.67 20.22 -4.26
N ASN A 148 2.59 19.79 -5.13
CA ASN A 148 2.32 19.19 -6.43
C ASN A 148 3.44 18.17 -6.78
N THR A 149 3.28 17.41 -7.86
CA THR A 149 4.25 16.36 -8.27
C THR A 149 5.66 16.92 -8.50
N GLN A 150 5.73 18.07 -9.15
CA GLN A 150 6.96 18.85 -9.39
C GLN A 150 7.71 19.09 -8.07
N ASN A 151 7.06 19.76 -7.13
CA ASN A 151 7.66 20.12 -5.85
C ASN A 151 7.99 18.88 -5.01
N GLN A 152 7.17 17.83 -5.08
CA GLN A 152 7.47 16.55 -4.44
C GLN A 152 8.80 15.97 -4.94
N LEU A 153 9.03 15.95 -6.25
CA LEU A 153 10.28 15.50 -6.86
C LEU A 153 11.45 16.41 -6.50
N ASP A 154 11.25 17.74 -6.48
CA ASP A 154 12.28 18.70 -6.07
C ASP A 154 12.76 18.42 -4.63
N MET A 155 11.85 18.16 -3.69
CA MET A 155 12.20 17.83 -2.30
C MET A 155 12.96 16.50 -2.18
N ILE A 156 12.60 15.51 -3.01
CA ILE A 156 13.31 14.23 -3.06
C ILE A 156 14.74 14.44 -3.58
N ILE A 157 14.91 15.22 -4.65
CA ILE A 157 16.22 15.56 -5.22
C ILE A 157 17.07 16.36 -4.24
N GLU A 158 16.47 17.25 -3.46
CA GLU A 158 17.20 17.98 -2.42
C GLU A 158 17.82 17.06 -1.36
N LEU A 159 17.16 15.96 -1.03
CA LEU A 159 17.66 15.00 -0.06
C LEU A 159 18.62 13.99 -0.70
N LEU A 160 18.17 13.29 -1.74
CA LEU A 160 18.90 12.16 -2.33
C LEU A 160 19.96 12.58 -3.36
N GLY A 161 19.84 13.80 -3.88
CA GLY A 161 20.57 14.24 -5.06
C GLY A 161 19.81 13.92 -6.34
N SER A 162 20.32 14.48 -7.44
CA SER A 162 19.81 14.17 -8.78
C SER A 162 20.12 12.71 -9.12
N PRO A 163 19.17 11.95 -9.69
CA PRO A 163 19.42 10.59 -10.11
C PRO A 163 20.49 10.56 -11.20
N ASP A 164 21.31 9.51 -11.21
CA ASP A 164 22.34 9.35 -12.23
C ASP A 164 21.75 8.93 -13.59
N ASP A 165 22.58 8.89 -14.63
CA ASP A 165 22.11 8.54 -15.98
C ASP A 165 21.58 7.10 -16.06
N GLN A 166 22.05 6.15 -15.23
CA GLN A 166 21.55 4.78 -15.22
C GLN A 166 20.16 4.71 -14.57
N GLU A 167 19.97 5.40 -13.45
CA GLU A 167 18.68 5.53 -12.76
C GLU A 167 17.66 6.24 -13.65
N LEU A 168 18.07 7.31 -14.33
CA LEU A 168 17.22 8.04 -15.27
C LEU A 168 16.78 7.16 -16.45
N MET A 169 17.64 6.28 -16.96
CA MET A 169 17.28 5.36 -18.06
C MET A 169 16.18 4.37 -17.66
N LYS A 170 16.05 4.02 -16.37
CA LYS A 170 14.99 3.13 -15.89
C LYS A 170 13.60 3.76 -15.90
N ILE A 171 13.51 5.09 -15.87
CA ILE A 171 12.22 5.80 -15.86
C ILE A 171 11.55 5.66 -17.24
N PRO A 172 10.41 4.96 -17.39
CA PRO A 172 9.81 4.74 -18.71
C PRO A 172 9.25 6.03 -19.34
N ASN A 173 8.80 6.97 -18.50
CA ASN A 173 8.16 8.19 -18.93
C ASN A 173 9.17 9.26 -19.41
N ASP A 174 9.27 9.44 -20.73
CA ASP A 174 10.12 10.43 -21.39
C ASP A 174 9.94 11.87 -20.89
N LYS A 175 8.70 12.26 -20.59
CA LYS A 175 8.40 13.61 -20.08
C LYS A 175 8.96 13.76 -18.67
N CYS A 176 8.79 12.76 -17.80
CA CYS A 176 9.37 12.77 -16.44
C CYS A 176 10.90 12.82 -16.51
N ARG A 177 11.53 12.02 -17.38
CA ARG A 177 13.00 12.04 -17.57
C ARG A 177 13.52 13.41 -17.95
N LYS A 178 12.92 14.05 -18.97
CA LYS A 178 13.30 15.40 -19.42
C LYS A 178 13.09 16.44 -18.32
N PHE A 179 12.00 16.30 -17.58
CA PHE A 179 11.67 17.16 -16.47
C PHE A 179 12.72 17.06 -15.35
N ILE A 180 13.05 15.86 -14.87
CA ILE A 180 14.09 15.66 -13.85
C ILE A 180 15.45 16.18 -14.34
N LYS A 181 15.80 15.95 -15.61
CA LYS A 181 17.03 16.50 -16.23
C LYS A 181 17.05 18.03 -16.32
N SER A 182 15.89 18.69 -16.32
CA SER A 182 15.79 20.16 -16.36
C SER A 182 15.99 20.82 -15.01
N LEU A 183 15.89 20.05 -13.92
CA LEU A 183 16.10 20.56 -12.57
C LEU A 183 17.58 20.82 -12.28
N PRO A 184 17.89 21.77 -11.38
CA PRO A 184 19.27 22.01 -10.96
C PRO A 184 19.92 20.74 -10.41
N THR A 185 21.14 20.44 -10.86
CA THR A 185 21.89 19.28 -10.36
C THR A 185 22.18 19.46 -8.87
N ASN A 186 21.78 18.47 -8.07
CA ASN A 186 21.99 18.44 -6.63
C ASN A 186 22.78 17.19 -6.24
N LYS A 187 23.73 17.33 -5.31
CA LYS A 187 24.49 16.19 -4.76
C LYS A 187 23.75 15.44 -3.66
N GLY A 188 22.61 15.97 -3.22
CA GLY A 188 21.88 15.51 -2.05
C GLY A 188 22.49 16.04 -0.75
N LYS A 189 21.85 15.69 0.36
CA LYS A 189 22.29 16.02 1.72
C LYS A 189 22.68 14.74 2.44
N LEU A 190 23.66 14.82 3.33
CA LEU A 190 23.91 13.71 4.25
C LEU A 190 22.72 13.61 5.22
N LEU A 191 22.21 12.41 5.48
CA LEU A 191 21.13 12.23 6.46
C LEU A 191 21.53 12.71 7.85
N THR A 192 22.82 12.66 8.19
CA THR A 192 23.38 13.21 9.42
C THR A 192 23.19 14.72 9.53
N GLU A 193 23.15 15.43 8.40
CA GLU A 193 22.91 16.88 8.35
C GLU A 193 21.41 17.19 8.29
N ALA A 194 20.63 16.38 7.56
CA ALA A 194 19.19 16.56 7.42
C ALA A 194 18.42 16.17 8.70
N LEU A 195 18.91 15.17 9.44
CA LEU A 195 18.28 14.55 10.60
C LEU A 195 19.32 14.31 11.72
N PRO A 196 19.94 15.36 12.28
CA PRO A 196 21.05 15.21 13.24
C PRO A 196 20.65 14.48 14.53
N GLU A 197 19.40 14.61 14.96
CA GLU A 197 18.86 13.98 16.18
C GLU A 197 18.44 12.51 15.98
N MET A 198 18.51 11.98 14.76
CA MET A 198 18.15 10.59 14.47
C MET A 198 19.31 9.66 14.84
N ALA A 199 19.02 8.52 15.47
CA ALA A 199 20.06 7.54 15.81
C ALA A 199 20.82 7.05 14.56
N PRO A 200 22.14 6.80 14.62
CA PRO A 200 22.92 6.39 13.44
C PRO A 200 22.38 5.14 12.73
N ASP A 201 21.94 4.13 13.50
CA ASP A 201 21.37 2.90 12.93
C ASP A 201 20.00 3.17 12.25
N ALA A 202 19.21 4.13 12.75
CA ALA A 202 17.97 4.56 12.12
C ALA A 202 18.23 5.33 10.81
N GLN A 203 19.26 6.18 10.79
CA GLN A 203 19.67 6.89 9.57
C GLN A 203 20.15 5.91 8.50
N ASP A 204 20.90 4.87 8.88
CA ASP A 204 21.35 3.86 7.92
C ASP A 204 20.18 3.03 7.36
N LEU A 205 19.19 2.69 8.21
CA LEU A 205 17.95 2.05 7.77
C LEU A 205 17.20 2.94 6.77
N LEU A 206 16.99 4.21 7.12
CA LEU A 206 16.30 5.20 6.29
C LEU A 206 16.99 5.37 4.92
N ARG A 207 18.33 5.43 4.91
CA ARG A 207 19.14 5.52 3.69
C ARG A 207 18.95 4.32 2.76
N LYS A 208 18.76 3.11 3.30
CA LYS A 208 18.53 1.89 2.52
C LYS A 208 17.10 1.78 2.01
N MET A 209 16.14 2.44 2.67
CA MET A 209 14.74 2.53 2.24
C MET A 209 14.53 3.61 1.16
N LEU A 210 15.17 4.76 1.30
CA LEU A 210 14.99 5.90 0.39
C LEU A 210 16.04 5.90 -0.73
N ARG A 211 15.72 5.22 -1.84
CA ARG A 211 16.54 5.18 -3.06
C ARG A 211 15.72 5.55 -4.28
N TRP A 212 16.37 6.20 -5.27
CA TRP A 212 15.77 6.46 -6.58
C TRP A 212 15.41 5.17 -7.28
N ASP A 213 16.41 4.31 -7.49
CA ASP A 213 16.21 3.00 -8.07
C ASP A 213 15.45 2.06 -7.09
N PRO A 214 14.23 1.60 -7.44
CA PRO A 214 13.49 0.68 -6.59
C PRO A 214 14.20 -0.67 -6.40
N ASP A 215 15.02 -1.11 -7.37
CA ASP A 215 15.78 -2.36 -7.24
C ASP A 215 16.94 -2.24 -6.23
N SER A 216 17.35 -1.01 -5.93
CA SER A 216 18.40 -0.71 -4.95
C SER A 216 17.85 -0.48 -3.54
N ARG A 217 16.52 -0.49 -3.34
CA ARG A 217 15.90 -0.42 -2.02
C ARG A 217 15.95 -1.78 -1.35
N MET A 218 16.13 -1.77 -0.05
CA MET A 218 16.03 -3.01 0.72
C MET A 218 14.61 -3.58 0.64
N SER A 219 14.50 -4.89 0.70
CA SER A 219 13.24 -5.60 0.90
C SER A 219 12.77 -5.50 2.36
N VAL A 220 11.49 -5.82 2.60
CA VAL A 220 10.95 -5.88 3.97
C VAL A 220 11.66 -6.96 4.81
N GLN A 221 12.08 -8.07 4.18
CA GLN A 221 12.84 -9.15 4.81
C GLN A 221 14.22 -8.69 5.27
N GLU A 222 14.90 -7.84 4.49
CA GLU A 222 16.18 -7.25 4.89
C GLU A 222 15.98 -6.15 5.94
N ALA A 223 14.90 -5.37 5.84
CA ALA A 223 14.61 -4.26 6.73
C ALA A 223 14.36 -4.71 8.17
N ILE A 224 13.59 -5.79 8.35
CA ILE A 224 13.28 -6.31 9.69
C ILE A 224 14.50 -6.91 10.40
N GLN A 225 15.50 -7.35 9.64
CA GLN A 225 16.79 -7.87 10.14
C GLN A 225 17.84 -6.76 10.36
N HIS A 226 17.48 -5.50 10.14
CA HIS A 226 18.44 -4.41 10.26
C HIS A 226 18.82 -4.14 11.72
N LYS A 227 20.07 -3.74 11.94
CA LYS A 227 20.65 -3.43 13.27
C LYS A 227 19.79 -2.52 14.16
N TYR A 228 19.06 -1.59 13.54
CA TYR A 228 18.12 -0.70 14.25
C TYR A 228 17.01 -1.44 15.00
N LEU A 229 16.68 -2.67 14.56
CA LEU A 229 15.57 -3.49 15.08
C LEU A 229 16.06 -4.76 15.77
N ASP A 230 17.37 -4.93 16.00
CA ASP A 230 17.97 -6.15 16.58
C ASP A 230 17.32 -6.59 17.90
N LYS A 231 16.85 -5.63 18.70
CA LYS A 231 16.20 -5.90 20.00
C LYS A 231 14.80 -6.50 19.86
N LEU A 232 14.15 -6.30 18.73
CA LEU A 232 12.75 -6.67 18.46
C LEU A 232 12.64 -7.82 17.45
N HIS A 233 13.63 -7.98 16.58
CA HIS A 233 13.65 -9.02 15.55
C HIS A 233 13.51 -10.41 16.17
N CYS A 234 12.47 -11.13 15.75
CA CYS A 234 12.13 -12.46 16.25
C CYS A 234 11.57 -13.29 15.09
N PRO A 235 12.41 -14.05 14.36
CA PRO A 235 11.98 -14.81 13.18
C PRO A 235 10.76 -15.70 13.40
N GLU A 236 10.66 -16.31 14.59
CA GLU A 236 9.56 -17.23 14.97
C GLU A 236 8.23 -16.50 15.17
N ASP A 237 8.26 -15.21 15.49
CA ASP A 237 7.07 -14.36 15.62
C ASP A 237 6.93 -13.40 14.43
N GLU A 238 7.50 -13.72 13.27
CA GLU A 238 7.38 -12.91 12.06
C GLU A 238 6.84 -13.75 10.90
N PRO A 239 5.54 -14.10 10.95
CA PRO A 239 4.95 -15.04 10.02
C PRO A 239 4.97 -14.50 8.59
N VAL A 240 5.09 -15.43 7.67
CA VAL A 240 4.86 -15.24 6.24
C VAL A 240 3.64 -16.04 5.83
N ARG A 241 3.12 -15.76 4.64
CA ARG A 241 2.10 -16.58 3.99
C ARG A 241 2.51 -16.95 2.59
N GLU A 242 1.85 -17.98 2.07
CA GLU A 242 1.94 -18.31 0.66
C GLU A 242 1.32 -17.20 -0.19
N ALA A 243 1.86 -17.05 -1.41
CA ALA A 243 1.32 -16.14 -2.41
C ALA A 243 -0.18 -16.41 -2.60
N LEU A 244 -0.97 -15.36 -2.79
CA LEU A 244 -2.39 -15.53 -3.09
C LEU A 244 -2.56 -16.29 -4.39
N ASP A 245 -3.58 -17.15 -4.44
CA ASP A 245 -3.99 -17.78 -5.69
C ASP A 245 -4.57 -16.68 -6.59
N THR A 246 -4.12 -16.62 -7.83
CA THR A 246 -4.58 -15.61 -8.79
C THR A 246 -6.06 -15.78 -9.14
N THR A 247 -6.59 -16.99 -8.97
CA THR A 247 -8.02 -17.30 -9.18
C THR A 247 -8.93 -16.62 -8.15
N ASP A 248 -8.44 -16.36 -6.94
CA ASP A 248 -9.19 -15.63 -5.90
C ASP A 248 -9.45 -14.16 -6.29
N PHE A 249 -8.65 -13.61 -7.23
CA PHE A 249 -8.74 -12.23 -7.72
C PHE A 249 -9.16 -12.14 -9.18
N GLU A 250 -9.78 -13.20 -9.71
CA GLU A 250 -10.22 -13.23 -11.11
C GLU A 250 -11.28 -12.14 -11.40
N PHE A 251 -12.01 -11.69 -10.38
CA PHE A 251 -12.94 -10.56 -10.47
C PHE A 251 -12.24 -9.22 -10.79
N GLU A 252 -10.99 -9.02 -10.38
CA GLU A 252 -10.20 -7.83 -10.74
C GLU A 252 -9.68 -7.89 -12.18
N ARG A 253 -9.62 -9.09 -12.76
CA ARG A 253 -9.12 -9.31 -14.12
C ARG A 253 -10.20 -9.22 -15.20
N ARG A 254 -11.47 -9.12 -14.80
CA ARG A 254 -12.61 -9.24 -15.71
C ARG A 254 -13.48 -8.01 -15.67
N LYS A 255 -14.02 -7.62 -16.83
CA LYS A 255 -14.98 -6.52 -16.94
C LYS A 255 -16.34 -6.97 -16.39
N ILE A 256 -16.49 -6.89 -15.07
CA ILE A 256 -17.67 -7.35 -14.35
C ILE A 256 -18.64 -6.19 -14.14
N ASN A 257 -19.93 -6.52 -14.06
CA ASN A 257 -20.97 -5.54 -13.78
C ASN A 257 -21.23 -5.43 -12.27
N VAL A 258 -21.93 -4.37 -11.86
CA VAL A 258 -22.26 -4.13 -10.44
C VAL A 258 -22.99 -5.32 -9.77
N PRO A 259 -23.97 -6.01 -10.42
CA PRO A 259 -24.58 -7.20 -9.85
C PRO A 259 -23.59 -8.33 -9.54
N ALA A 260 -22.66 -8.64 -10.45
CA ALA A 260 -21.64 -9.65 -10.21
C ALA A 260 -20.67 -9.23 -9.10
N LEU A 261 -20.30 -7.95 -9.02
CA LEU A 261 -19.47 -7.44 -7.92
C LEU A 261 -20.19 -7.58 -6.56
N ARG A 262 -21.50 -7.26 -6.50
CA ARG A 262 -22.30 -7.47 -5.29
C ARG A 262 -22.34 -8.94 -4.88
N GLU A 263 -22.43 -9.84 -5.85
CA GLU A 263 -22.40 -11.27 -5.61
C GLU A 263 -21.06 -11.74 -5.03
N GLU A 264 -19.92 -11.23 -5.55
CA GLU A 264 -18.59 -11.52 -4.98
C GLU A 264 -18.45 -11.00 -3.54
N ILE A 265 -18.94 -9.79 -3.26
CA ILE A 265 -18.99 -9.25 -1.88
C ILE A 265 -19.85 -10.13 -0.98
N PHE A 266 -21.00 -10.62 -1.49
CA PHE A 266 -21.87 -11.53 -0.74
C PHE A 266 -21.16 -12.85 -0.43
N ARG A 267 -20.46 -13.44 -1.41
CA ARG A 267 -19.67 -14.68 -1.24
C ARG A 267 -18.60 -14.52 -0.16
N GLU A 268 -17.89 -13.40 -0.16
CA GLU A 268 -16.90 -13.11 0.87
C GLU A 268 -17.55 -13.01 2.26
N ALA A 269 -18.71 -12.36 2.35
CA ALA A 269 -19.45 -12.26 3.61
C ALA A 269 -19.94 -13.62 4.13
N LEU A 270 -20.22 -14.61 3.26
CA LEU A 270 -20.63 -15.96 3.66
C LEU A 270 -19.61 -16.67 4.55
N SER A 271 -18.32 -16.33 4.44
CA SER A 271 -17.26 -16.87 5.31
C SER A 271 -17.51 -16.55 6.79
N TYR A 272 -18.25 -15.48 7.09
CA TYR A 272 -18.66 -15.06 8.44
C TYR A 272 -20.06 -15.56 8.85
N HIS A 273 -20.80 -16.20 7.93
CA HIS A 273 -22.17 -16.70 8.15
C HIS A 273 -22.34 -18.16 7.69
N PRO A 274 -21.85 -19.16 8.48
CA PRO A 274 -21.80 -20.57 8.05
C PRO A 274 -23.15 -21.17 7.64
N THR A 275 -24.23 -20.82 8.36
CA THR A 275 -25.58 -21.30 8.03
C THR A 275 -26.07 -20.76 6.69
N LEU A 276 -25.80 -19.48 6.40
CA LEU A 276 -26.15 -18.86 5.14
C LEU A 276 -25.30 -19.43 3.99
N ALA A 277 -24.02 -19.75 4.27
CA ALA A 277 -23.12 -20.38 3.32
C ALA A 277 -23.61 -21.77 2.88
N GLU A 278 -24.19 -22.56 3.79
CA GLU A 278 -24.74 -23.87 3.45
C GLU A 278 -26.01 -23.75 2.57
N GLN A 279 -26.88 -22.80 2.89
CA GLN A 279 -28.08 -22.51 2.09
C GLN A 279 -27.70 -22.07 0.68
N TYR A 280 -26.72 -21.17 0.58
CA TYR A 280 -26.19 -20.70 -0.68
C TYR A 280 -25.64 -21.84 -1.54
N LYS A 281 -24.84 -22.74 -0.96
CA LYS A 281 -24.29 -23.90 -1.68
C LYS A 281 -25.38 -24.79 -2.27
N LYS A 282 -26.46 -25.05 -1.52
CA LYS A 282 -27.61 -25.83 -2.02
C LYS A 282 -28.29 -25.13 -3.19
N GLU A 283 -28.51 -23.82 -3.07
CA GLU A 283 -29.11 -23.02 -4.15
C GLU A 283 -28.24 -23.04 -5.43
N MET A 284 -26.92 -22.90 -5.31
CA MET A 284 -26.01 -22.93 -6.47
C MET A 284 -26.01 -24.29 -7.17
N VAL A 285 -26.15 -25.40 -6.43
CA VAL A 285 -26.28 -26.74 -7.02
C VAL A 285 -27.61 -26.90 -7.76
N GLU A 286 -28.69 -26.34 -7.24
CA GLU A 286 -30.03 -26.47 -7.82
C GLU A 286 -30.27 -25.56 -9.02
N LYS A 287 -29.79 -24.31 -8.96
CA LYS A 287 -30.11 -23.25 -9.93
C LYS A 287 -28.95 -22.86 -10.83
N GLY A 288 -27.73 -23.28 -10.49
CA GLY A 288 -26.49 -22.78 -11.12
C GLY A 288 -26.12 -21.38 -10.62
N ASP A 289 -24.96 -20.91 -11.07
CA ASP A 289 -24.41 -19.60 -10.74
C ASP A 289 -24.69 -18.59 -11.87
N PRO A 290 -25.66 -17.66 -11.72
CA PRO A 290 -25.95 -16.67 -12.75
C PRO A 290 -24.89 -15.56 -12.86
N HIS A 291 -23.95 -15.51 -11.91
CA HIS A 291 -22.90 -14.49 -11.82
C HIS A 291 -21.51 -15.12 -11.83
N ASP A 292 -21.36 -16.27 -12.48
CA ASP A 292 -20.06 -16.92 -12.64
C ASP A 292 -19.05 -15.94 -13.26
N ILE A 293 -18.03 -15.62 -12.47
CA ILE A 293 -16.98 -14.66 -12.83
C ILE A 293 -16.31 -15.07 -14.14
N ASN A 294 -16.24 -16.37 -14.41
CA ASN A 294 -15.59 -16.92 -15.60
C ASN A 294 -16.36 -16.66 -16.89
N SER A 295 -17.62 -16.23 -16.79
CA SER A 295 -18.43 -15.83 -17.95
C SER A 295 -18.09 -14.42 -18.46
N PHE A 296 -17.48 -13.57 -17.63
CA PHE A 296 -17.11 -12.20 -18.01
C PHE A 296 -15.79 -12.17 -18.80
N ARG A 297 -15.67 -11.28 -19.78
CA ARG A 297 -14.40 -11.15 -20.53
C ARG A 297 -13.30 -10.55 -19.66
N LEU A 298 -12.05 -10.89 -19.96
CA LEU A 298 -10.89 -10.21 -19.40
C LEU A 298 -10.90 -8.71 -19.79
N LEU A 299 -10.44 -7.86 -18.89
CA LEU A 299 -10.11 -6.47 -19.26
C LEU A 299 -8.93 -6.48 -20.25
N VAL A 300 -8.91 -5.49 -21.14
CA VAL A 300 -7.75 -5.23 -21.99
C VAL A 300 -6.74 -4.31 -21.30
N PRO A 301 -5.44 -4.37 -21.61
CA PRO A 301 -4.45 -3.45 -21.03
C PRO A 301 -4.86 -2.00 -21.24
N GLY A 302 -4.87 -1.19 -20.17
CA GLY A 302 -5.34 0.20 -20.24
C GLY A 302 -6.82 0.41 -19.93
N GLU A 303 -7.63 -0.66 -19.88
CA GLU A 303 -9.05 -0.57 -19.55
C GLU A 303 -9.28 -0.55 -18.03
N ASN A 304 -10.00 0.47 -17.56
CA ASN A 304 -10.42 0.54 -16.16
C ASN A 304 -11.65 -0.33 -15.91
N GLN A 305 -11.68 -0.95 -14.73
CA GLN A 305 -12.84 -1.69 -14.25
C GLN A 305 -14.10 -0.82 -14.21
N TYR A 306 -13.95 0.41 -13.75
CA TYR A 306 -15.00 1.42 -13.64
C TYR A 306 -14.65 2.55 -14.60
N SER A 307 -15.52 2.86 -15.56
CA SER A 307 -15.36 4.06 -16.38
C SER A 307 -15.71 5.28 -15.54
N SER A 308 -14.99 6.39 -15.70
CA SER A 308 -15.29 7.68 -15.08
C SER A 308 -16.75 8.13 -15.30
N ASP A 309 -17.39 7.64 -16.36
CA ASP A 309 -18.77 7.95 -16.73
C ASP A 309 -19.82 7.24 -15.84
N GLU A 310 -19.42 6.24 -15.04
CA GLU A 310 -20.29 5.58 -14.05
C GLU A 310 -20.26 6.30 -12.68
N GLU A 311 -19.32 7.22 -12.44
CA GLU A 311 -19.36 8.14 -11.28
C GLU A 311 -20.27 9.36 -11.54
N SER A 312 -20.72 9.56 -12.79
CA SER A 312 -21.62 10.64 -13.19
C SER A 312 -23.06 10.17 -13.47
N GLY A 313 -23.57 9.26 -12.65
CA GLY A 313 -24.97 8.85 -12.63
C GLY A 313 -25.76 9.56 -11.53
N ASP A 314 -26.17 10.79 -11.82
CA ASP A 314 -27.31 11.58 -11.32
C ASP A 314 -27.69 11.58 -9.81
N ASP A 315 -27.57 12.80 -9.24
CA ASP A 315 -28.36 13.49 -8.18
C ASP A 315 -28.73 12.81 -6.85
#